data_AF-A0A7S0S480-F1
#
_entry.id   AF-A0A7S0S480-F1
#
_cell.length_a   1.000
_cell.length_b   1.000
_cell.length_c   1.000
_cell.angle_alpha   90.00
_cell.angle_beta   90.00
_cell.angle_gamma   90.00
#
_symmetry.space_group_name_H-M   'P 1'
#
loop_
_entity.id
_entity.type
_entity.pdbx_description
1 polymer ?
#
loop_
_entity_poly.entity_id
_entity_poly.type
_entity_poly.pdbx_seq_one_letter_code
_entity_poly.pdbx_strand_id
1 'polypeptide(L)'
;MPVSGNGPPADFRPASTRRMNLVEHEEECLDMRPLTLTFRVPEVEGAYLAEVAKSRLPVLMFIFCFDCACYVFRLLARLYQIGGLPTGQTTLLAAIMDIAKDMGPQLANMGLLYIFIGLLNRRSRTHGDSAARQEEMLLSTCMAIAICNLLASLGPENSQDYVYVAFFLVCTSSFLKIRWWVGTLIMATPTVLANFWKRGQRLEILPADAVVHIMVAWAVGGLMAYLAEWNRRQVFSSQRRAQAAHEKELLEAQARIRVQRQLAAAQAQ
;
A
#
# COMPACT_ATOMS: atom_id res chain seq x y z
N MET A 1 -2.09 -39.48 68.43
CA MET A 1 -2.35 -39.52 66.97
C MET A 1 -2.64 -38.10 66.51
N PRO A 2 -1.86 -37.50 65.60
CA PRO A 2 -2.10 -36.14 65.14
C PRO A 2 -3.18 -36.14 64.04
N VAL A 3 -4.12 -35.22 64.16
CA VAL A 3 -5.19 -34.97 63.19
C VAL A 3 -4.60 -34.19 62.03
N SER A 4 -4.54 -34.81 60.85
CA SER A 4 -4.12 -34.18 59.60
C SER A 4 -5.15 -33.12 59.21
N GLY A 5 -4.76 -31.85 59.28
CA GLY A 5 -5.57 -30.72 58.84
C GLY A 5 -5.64 -30.68 57.32
N ASN A 6 -6.84 -30.91 56.77
CA ASN A 6 -7.16 -30.58 55.39
C ASN A 6 -7.01 -29.07 55.19
N GLY A 7 -5.96 -28.67 54.47
CA GLY A 7 -5.81 -27.31 53.97
C GLY A 7 -6.97 -26.96 53.02
N PRO A 8 -7.35 -25.67 52.94
CA PRO A 8 -8.43 -25.24 52.06
C PRO A 8 -8.10 -25.59 50.60
N PRO A 9 -9.09 -26.06 49.82
CA PRO A 9 -8.89 -26.44 48.42
C PRO A 9 -8.39 -25.24 47.62
N ALA A 10 -7.44 -25.51 46.71
CA ALA A 10 -6.84 -24.54 45.82
C ALA A 10 -7.90 -23.63 45.19
N ASP A 11 -7.69 -22.34 45.40
CA ASP A 11 -8.45 -21.18 44.94
C ASP A 11 -9.08 -21.41 43.56
N PHE A 12 -10.35 -21.82 43.54
CA PHE A 12 -11.13 -22.05 42.32
C PHE A 12 -11.50 -20.69 41.72
N ARG A 13 -10.52 -20.02 41.09
CA ARG A 13 -10.81 -18.78 40.36
C ARG A 13 -11.83 -19.10 39.27
N PRO A 14 -13.00 -18.43 39.25
CA PRO A 14 -14.03 -18.72 38.28
C PRO A 14 -13.48 -18.46 36.88
N ALA A 15 -13.84 -19.32 35.93
CA ALA A 15 -13.39 -19.21 34.53
C ALA A 15 -13.75 -17.87 33.88
N SER A 16 -14.66 -17.09 34.48
CA SER A 16 -15.01 -15.72 34.08
C SER A 16 -13.85 -14.74 34.27
N THR A 17 -13.09 -14.81 35.37
CA THR A 17 -11.99 -13.87 35.65
C THR A 17 -10.80 -14.10 34.71
N ARG A 18 -10.53 -15.36 34.33
CA ARG A 18 -9.49 -15.68 33.34
C ARG A 18 -9.85 -15.24 31.92
N ARG A 19 -11.15 -15.13 31.60
CA ARG A 19 -11.65 -14.71 30.28
C ARG A 19 -11.67 -13.20 30.11
N MET A 20 -11.94 -12.44 31.16
CA MET A 20 -11.91 -10.97 31.10
C MET A 20 -10.50 -10.47 30.73
N ASN A 21 -9.48 -11.09 31.31
CA ASN A 21 -8.08 -10.79 31.01
C ASN A 21 -7.66 -11.11 29.55
N LEU A 22 -8.36 -12.02 28.84
CA LEU A 22 -8.05 -12.34 27.44
C LEU A 22 -8.63 -11.30 26.47
N VAL A 23 -9.80 -10.77 26.78
CA VAL A 23 -10.48 -9.75 25.96
C VAL A 23 -9.79 -8.40 26.09
N GLU A 24 -9.43 -8.00 27.31
CA GLU A 24 -8.64 -6.77 27.54
C GLU A 24 -7.29 -6.85 26.82
N HIS A 25 -6.67 -8.04 26.82
CA HIS A 25 -5.40 -8.26 26.13
C HIS A 25 -5.55 -8.17 24.60
N GLU A 26 -6.67 -8.61 24.00
CA GLU A 26 -6.93 -8.44 22.56
C GLU A 26 -7.22 -6.98 22.18
N GLU A 27 -7.90 -6.21 23.04
CA GLU A 27 -8.14 -4.79 22.79
C GLU A 27 -6.84 -3.99 22.84
N GLU A 28 -5.94 -4.26 23.79
CA GLU A 28 -4.60 -3.68 23.85
C GLU A 28 -3.72 -4.10 22.66
N CYS A 29 -3.92 -5.31 22.11
CA CYS A 29 -3.18 -5.78 20.94
C CYS A 29 -3.48 -4.97 19.66
N LEU A 30 -4.67 -4.35 19.59
CA LEU A 30 -5.12 -3.54 18.45
C LEU A 30 -4.72 -2.06 18.54
N ASP A 31 -4.03 -1.65 19.61
CA ASP A 31 -3.52 -0.29 19.75
C ASP A 31 -2.48 0.04 18.66
N MET A 32 -2.64 1.21 18.06
CA MET A 32 -1.77 1.72 17.01
C MET A 32 -0.83 2.80 17.54
N ARG A 33 0.39 2.83 17.00
CA ARG A 33 1.30 3.97 17.17
C ARG A 33 0.88 5.09 16.23
N PRO A 34 0.54 6.30 16.70
CA PRO A 34 -0.07 7.34 15.88
C PRO A 34 0.85 7.87 14.77
N LEU A 35 2.17 7.83 14.98
CA LEU A 35 3.15 8.29 14.00
C LEU A 35 3.42 7.23 12.93
N THR A 36 3.83 6.03 13.34
CA THR A 36 4.22 4.98 12.38
C THR A 36 3.02 4.25 11.78
N LEU A 37 1.83 4.45 12.34
CA LEU A 37 0.60 3.71 12.08
C LEU A 37 0.74 2.20 12.27
N THR A 38 1.74 1.72 12.98
CA THR A 38 1.95 0.28 13.20
C THR A 38 1.17 -0.19 14.42
N PHE A 39 0.61 -1.40 14.36
CA PHE A 39 0.07 -2.06 15.55
C PHE A 39 1.21 -2.34 16.55
N ARG A 40 0.90 -2.28 17.86
CA ARG A 40 1.88 -2.60 18.91
C ARG A 40 2.33 -4.05 18.84
N VAL A 41 1.44 -4.95 18.45
CA VAL A 41 1.70 -6.39 18.38
C VAL A 41 2.12 -6.80 16.96
N PRO A 42 3.29 -7.44 16.81
CA PRO A 42 3.86 -7.76 15.50
C PRO A 42 3.04 -8.80 14.72
N GLU A 43 2.33 -9.68 15.41
CA GLU A 43 1.46 -10.71 14.82
C GLU A 43 0.23 -10.08 14.15
N VAL A 44 -0.41 -9.13 14.83
CA VAL A 44 -1.53 -8.35 14.29
C VAL A 44 -1.07 -7.53 13.07
N GLU A 45 0.12 -6.94 13.15
CA GLU A 45 0.72 -6.24 12.00
C GLU A 45 1.00 -7.18 10.83
N GLY A 46 1.50 -8.39 11.06
CA GLY A 46 1.68 -9.41 10.03
C GLY A 46 0.37 -9.77 9.34
N ALA A 47 -0.67 -10.05 10.13
CA ALA A 47 -2.01 -10.37 9.63
C ALA A 47 -2.61 -9.22 8.80
N TYR A 48 -2.46 -7.97 9.26
CA TYR A 48 -2.89 -6.79 8.50
C TYR A 48 -2.14 -6.67 7.17
N LEU A 49 -0.80 -6.80 7.18
CA LEU A 49 0.00 -6.71 5.97
C LEU A 49 -0.34 -7.81 4.96
N ALA A 50 -0.61 -9.03 5.42
CA ALA A 50 -1.06 -10.13 4.57
C ALA A 50 -2.42 -9.85 3.92
N GLU A 51 -3.36 -9.25 4.65
CA GLU A 51 -4.66 -8.83 4.12
C GLU A 51 -4.53 -7.69 3.10
N VAL A 52 -3.69 -6.70 3.42
CA VAL A 52 -3.34 -5.62 2.49
C VAL A 52 -2.72 -6.18 1.21
N ALA A 53 -1.78 -7.12 1.30
CA ALA A 53 -1.13 -7.74 0.16
C ALA A 53 -2.12 -8.41 -0.80
N LYS A 54 -3.13 -9.15 -0.26
CA LYS A 54 -4.20 -9.76 -1.07
C LYS A 54 -4.97 -8.72 -1.89
N SER A 55 -5.16 -7.54 -1.32
CA SER A 55 -5.89 -6.44 -1.95
C SER A 55 -5.04 -5.56 -2.88
N ARG A 56 -3.74 -5.84 -3.07
CA ARG A 56 -2.85 -5.07 -3.95
C ARG A 56 -3.03 -5.39 -5.43
N LEU A 57 -3.26 -6.65 -5.78
CA LEU A 57 -3.37 -7.09 -7.18
C LEU A 57 -4.45 -6.35 -8.00
N PRO A 58 -5.71 -6.24 -7.55
CA PRO A 58 -6.74 -5.54 -8.34
C PRO A 58 -6.40 -4.06 -8.53
N VAL A 59 -5.78 -3.43 -7.52
CA VAL A 59 -5.34 -2.03 -7.62
C VAL A 59 -4.21 -1.89 -8.64
N LEU A 60 -3.22 -2.79 -8.60
CA LEU A 60 -2.13 -2.83 -9.57
C LEU A 60 -2.61 -3.02 -11.01
N MET A 61 -3.60 -3.90 -11.21
CA MET A 61 -4.23 -4.07 -12.52
C MET A 61 -4.96 -2.81 -12.97
N PHE A 62 -5.64 -2.12 -12.06
CA PHE A 62 -6.30 -0.86 -12.39
C PHE A 62 -5.29 0.23 -12.81
N ILE A 63 -4.19 0.39 -12.06
CA ILE A 63 -3.11 1.34 -12.41
C ILE A 63 -2.50 0.95 -13.76
N PHE A 64 -2.23 -0.34 -13.98
CA PHE A 64 -1.70 -0.82 -15.26
C PHE A 64 -2.62 -0.49 -16.44
N CYS A 65 -3.92 -0.70 -16.29
CA CYS A 65 -4.92 -0.34 -17.31
C CYS A 65 -4.95 1.17 -17.56
N PHE A 66 -4.88 1.97 -16.49
CA PHE A 66 -4.81 3.43 -16.59
C PHE A 66 -3.55 3.90 -17.32
N ASP A 67 -2.38 3.38 -16.96
CA ASP A 67 -1.11 3.68 -17.62
C ASP A 67 -1.13 3.28 -19.09
N CYS A 68 -1.68 2.11 -19.43
CA CYS A 68 -1.89 1.69 -20.82
C CYS A 68 -2.79 2.68 -21.58
N ALA A 69 -3.88 3.14 -20.97
CA ALA A 69 -4.76 4.13 -21.58
C ALA A 69 -4.04 5.46 -21.82
N CYS A 70 -3.31 5.97 -20.81
CA CYS A 70 -2.51 7.18 -20.94
C CYS A 70 -1.42 7.05 -22.03
N TYR A 71 -0.76 5.90 -22.11
CA TYR A 71 0.22 5.61 -23.14
C TYR A 71 -0.41 5.63 -24.53
N VAL A 72 -1.58 5.00 -24.71
CA VAL A 72 -2.34 5.01 -25.97
C VAL A 72 -2.74 6.44 -26.33
N PHE A 73 -3.23 7.25 -25.39
CA PHE A 73 -3.54 8.66 -25.64
C PHE A 73 -2.31 9.46 -26.08
N ARG A 74 -1.16 9.26 -25.43
CA ARG A 74 0.10 9.93 -25.80
C ARG A 74 0.57 9.51 -27.19
N LEU A 75 0.47 8.23 -27.51
CA LEU A 75 0.78 7.70 -28.84
C LEU A 75 -0.12 8.30 -29.91
N LEU A 76 -1.44 8.34 -29.67
CA LEU A 76 -2.42 8.92 -30.59
C LEU A 76 -2.20 10.42 -30.79
N ALA A 77 -1.89 11.18 -29.73
CA ALA A 77 -1.59 12.60 -29.83
C ALA A 77 -0.34 12.86 -30.69
N ARG A 78 0.71 12.02 -30.55
CA ARG A 78 1.91 12.09 -31.39
C ARG A 78 1.63 11.73 -32.85
N LEU A 79 0.84 10.68 -33.09
CA LEU A 79 0.41 10.31 -34.44
C LEU A 79 -0.40 11.44 -35.11
N TYR A 80 -1.26 12.12 -34.35
CA TYR A 80 -2.03 13.26 -34.84
C TYR A 80 -1.15 14.46 -35.22
N GLN A 81 -0.10 14.75 -34.43
CA GLN A 81 0.87 15.80 -34.75
C GLN A 81 1.61 15.52 -36.07
N ILE A 82 1.93 14.25 -36.35
CA ILE A 82 2.57 13.84 -37.61
C ILE A 82 1.61 14.02 -38.80
N GLY A 83 0.33 13.72 -38.61
CA GLY A 83 -0.71 13.93 -39.63
C GLY A 83 -0.97 15.39 -39.99
N GLY A 84 -0.50 16.35 -39.19
CA GLY A 84 -0.62 17.78 -39.44
C GLY A 84 0.58 18.43 -40.15
N LEU A 85 1.66 17.68 -40.44
CA LEU A 85 2.83 18.21 -41.14
C LEU A 85 2.58 18.29 -42.66
N PRO A 86 2.96 19.39 -43.33
CA PRO A 86 2.88 19.50 -44.78
C PRO A 86 3.71 18.40 -45.45
N THR A 87 3.11 17.78 -46.46
CA THR A 87 3.41 16.51 -47.16
C THR A 87 4.79 16.38 -47.85
N GLY A 88 5.83 17.03 -47.34
CA GLY A 88 7.07 17.28 -48.08
C GLY A 88 8.26 16.35 -47.88
N GLN A 89 8.59 15.89 -46.66
CA GLN A 89 9.98 15.38 -46.43
C GLN A 89 10.19 14.20 -45.48
N THR A 90 9.21 13.74 -44.72
CA THR A 90 9.39 12.55 -43.85
C THR A 90 8.56 11.39 -44.35
N THR A 91 9.21 10.29 -44.73
CA THR A 91 8.52 9.04 -45.03
C THR A 91 7.76 8.58 -43.78
N LEU A 92 6.53 8.08 -43.94
CA LEU A 92 5.71 7.56 -42.83
C LEU A 92 6.50 6.56 -41.95
N LEU A 93 7.37 5.79 -42.58
CA LEU A 93 8.24 4.80 -41.95
C LEU A 93 9.29 5.45 -41.04
N ALA A 94 9.89 6.58 -41.44
CA ALA A 94 10.83 7.33 -40.60
C ALA A 94 10.13 7.93 -39.37
N ALA A 95 8.93 8.49 -39.56
CA ALA A 95 8.14 9.05 -38.46
C ALA A 95 7.70 7.97 -37.44
N ILE A 96 7.34 6.78 -37.90
CA ILE A 96 7.05 5.62 -37.03
C ILE A 96 8.32 5.18 -36.28
N MET A 97 9.47 5.16 -36.96
CA MET A 97 10.74 4.81 -36.33
C MET A 97 11.15 5.81 -35.24
N ASP A 98 10.94 7.10 -35.47
CA ASP A 98 11.22 8.15 -34.49
C ASP A 98 10.29 8.02 -33.27
N ILE A 99 8.99 7.77 -33.48
CA ILE A 99 8.06 7.47 -32.38
C ILE A 99 8.50 6.23 -31.60
N ALA A 100 8.89 5.16 -32.30
CA ALA A 100 9.33 3.92 -31.66
C ALA A 100 10.63 4.13 -30.86
N LYS A 101 11.54 4.97 -31.35
CA LYS A 101 12.78 5.32 -30.67
C LYS A 101 12.54 6.16 -29.42
N ASP A 102 11.59 7.09 -29.46
CA ASP A 102 11.26 7.97 -28.35
C ASP A 102 10.40 7.26 -27.29
N MET A 103 9.37 6.52 -27.69
CA MET A 103 8.42 5.89 -26.77
C MET A 103 8.79 4.46 -26.38
N GLY A 104 9.59 3.77 -27.18
CA GLY A 104 10.00 2.38 -26.95
C GLY A 104 10.71 2.16 -25.61
N PRO A 105 11.72 2.96 -25.24
CA PRO A 105 12.38 2.84 -23.93
C PRO A 105 11.42 3.07 -22.76
N GLN A 106 10.48 4.01 -22.90
CA GLN A 106 9.46 4.26 -21.88
C GLN A 106 8.54 3.06 -21.70
N LEU A 107 8.06 2.47 -22.80
CA LEU A 107 7.23 1.27 -22.77
C LEU A 107 7.98 0.06 -22.18
N ALA A 108 9.24 -0.13 -22.56
CA ALA A 108 10.08 -1.20 -22.03
C ALA A 108 10.31 -1.06 -20.53
N ASN A 109 10.61 0.14 -20.05
CA ASN A 109 10.78 0.44 -18.63
C ASN A 109 9.48 0.21 -17.85
N MET A 110 8.34 0.64 -18.41
CA MET A 110 7.02 0.42 -17.82
C MET A 110 6.70 -1.07 -17.75
N GLY A 111 6.88 -1.81 -18.83
CA GLY A 111 6.67 -3.26 -18.88
C GLY A 111 7.54 -4.01 -17.87
N LEU A 112 8.82 -3.67 -17.78
CA LEU A 112 9.75 -4.29 -16.84
C LEU A 112 9.37 -4.00 -15.39
N LEU A 113 8.94 -2.76 -15.08
CA LEU A 113 8.43 -2.40 -13.76
C LEU A 113 7.22 -3.25 -13.38
N TYR A 114 6.22 -3.36 -14.26
CA TYR A 114 5.01 -4.14 -13.97
C TYR A 114 5.27 -5.64 -13.85
N ILE A 115 6.16 -6.20 -14.68
CA ILE A 115 6.62 -7.59 -14.55
C ILE A 115 7.27 -7.79 -13.19
N PHE A 116 8.16 -6.89 -12.78
CA PHE A 116 8.84 -6.98 -11.49
C PHE A 116 7.85 -6.91 -10.33
N ILE A 117 6.92 -5.95 -10.35
CA ILE A 117 5.87 -5.84 -9.32
C ILE A 117 4.99 -7.09 -9.30
N GLY A 118 4.64 -7.64 -10.47
CA GLY A 118 3.89 -8.89 -10.59
C GLY A 118 4.63 -10.08 -9.96
N LEU A 119 5.94 -10.20 -10.18
CA LEU A 119 6.77 -11.23 -9.57
C LEU A 119 6.88 -11.07 -8.05
N LEU A 120 7.03 -9.84 -7.55
CA LEU A 120 7.02 -9.56 -6.12
C LEU A 120 5.68 -9.91 -5.49
N ASN A 121 4.57 -9.53 -6.13
CA ASN A 121 3.24 -9.85 -5.61
C ASN A 121 2.96 -11.36 -5.62
N ARG A 122 3.47 -12.09 -6.62
CA ARG A 122 3.39 -13.56 -6.66
C ARG A 122 4.21 -14.21 -5.54
N ARG A 123 5.41 -13.69 -5.26
CA ARG A 123 6.26 -14.16 -4.16
C ARG A 123 5.62 -13.87 -2.78
N SER A 124 4.99 -12.71 -2.64
CA SER A 124 4.27 -12.30 -1.41
C SER A 124 3.27 -13.33 -0.96
N ARG A 125 2.49 -13.84 -1.93
CA ARG A 125 1.43 -14.81 -1.68
C ARG A 125 1.96 -16.20 -1.32
N THR A 126 3.22 -16.49 -1.60
CA THR A 126 3.82 -17.82 -1.39
C THR A 126 4.70 -17.91 -0.14
N HIS A 127 5.30 -16.81 0.33
CA HIS A 127 6.35 -16.85 1.36
C HIS A 127 5.98 -16.25 2.74
N GLY A 128 4.75 -15.76 2.95
CA GLY A 128 4.25 -15.36 4.28
C GLY A 128 4.78 -14.01 4.81
N ASP A 129 4.62 -13.77 6.11
CA ASP A 129 4.68 -12.44 6.74
C ASP A 129 6.05 -11.73 6.71
N SER A 130 7.16 -12.48 6.77
CA SER A 130 8.52 -11.92 6.72
C SER A 130 8.91 -11.48 5.31
N ALA A 131 8.42 -12.19 4.29
CA ALA A 131 8.60 -11.82 2.88
C ALA A 131 7.82 -10.55 2.52
N ALA A 132 6.61 -10.38 3.08
CA ALA A 132 5.77 -9.21 2.83
C ALA A 132 6.45 -7.88 3.21
N ARG A 133 7.23 -7.84 4.30
CA ARG A 133 7.99 -6.64 4.70
C ARG A 133 9.15 -6.33 3.76
N GLN A 134 9.89 -7.35 3.33
CA GLN A 134 11.01 -7.18 2.40
C GLN A 134 10.52 -6.72 1.02
N GLU A 135 9.40 -7.28 0.57
CA GLU A 135 8.79 -6.90 -0.71
C GLU A 135 8.22 -5.50 -0.69
N GLU A 136 7.68 -5.03 0.43
CA GLU A 136 7.24 -3.65 0.56
C GLU A 136 8.42 -2.67 0.42
N MET A 137 9.56 -2.97 1.04
CA MET A 137 10.78 -2.16 0.90
C MET A 137 11.32 -2.19 -0.54
N LEU A 138 11.33 -3.36 -1.17
CA LEU A 138 11.80 -3.53 -2.53
C LEU A 138 10.89 -2.84 -3.55
N LEU A 139 9.57 -2.99 -3.39
CA LEU A 139 8.56 -2.29 -4.20
C LEU A 139 8.74 -0.78 -4.07
N SER A 140 8.89 -0.27 -2.84
CA SER A 140 9.08 1.15 -2.60
C SER A 140 10.38 1.66 -3.25
N THR A 141 11.46 0.88 -3.17
CA THR A 141 12.75 1.22 -3.81
C THR A 141 12.62 1.24 -5.34
N CYS A 142 11.96 0.25 -5.95
CA CYS A 142 11.72 0.24 -7.38
C CYS A 142 10.87 1.41 -7.84
N MET A 143 9.84 1.78 -7.08
CA MET A 143 9.05 2.98 -7.36
C MET A 143 9.87 4.25 -7.24
N ALA A 144 10.75 4.35 -6.24
CA ALA A 144 11.69 5.45 -6.10
C ALA A 144 12.55 5.63 -7.35
N ILE A 145 13.13 4.53 -7.83
CA ILE A 145 13.99 4.53 -9.01
C ILE A 145 13.19 4.89 -10.26
N ALA A 146 11.97 4.36 -10.41
CA ALA A 146 11.08 4.71 -11.51
C ALA A 146 10.75 6.21 -11.51
N ILE A 147 10.46 6.79 -10.33
CA ILE A 147 10.23 8.22 -10.16
C ILE A 147 11.50 9.04 -10.44
N CYS A 148 12.66 8.60 -9.96
CA CYS A 148 13.95 9.24 -10.29
C CYS A 148 14.17 9.32 -11.80
N ASN A 149 13.94 8.20 -12.50
CA ASN A 149 14.11 8.12 -13.94
C ASN A 149 13.09 9.00 -14.67
N LEU A 150 11.83 9.00 -14.22
CA LEU A 150 10.78 9.87 -14.76
C LEU A 150 11.18 11.36 -14.59
N LEU A 151 11.61 11.76 -13.39
CA LEU A 151 12.05 13.12 -13.09
C LEU A 151 13.31 13.52 -13.88
N ALA A 152 14.23 12.59 -14.11
CA ALA A 152 15.43 12.83 -14.90
C ALA A 152 15.11 13.03 -16.39
N SER A 153 14.05 12.40 -16.89
CA SER A 153 13.59 12.54 -18.28
C SER A 153 12.78 13.82 -18.55
N LEU A 154 12.47 14.63 -17.53
CA LEU A 154 11.71 15.87 -17.70
C LEU A 154 12.59 16.99 -18.27
N GLY A 155 12.32 17.35 -19.52
CA GLY A 155 12.84 18.56 -20.16
C GLY A 155 12.08 19.82 -19.73
N PRO A 156 12.71 21.00 -19.80
CA PRO A 156 12.10 22.29 -19.46
C PRO A 156 11.01 22.75 -20.44
N GLU A 157 11.01 22.21 -21.66
CA GLU A 157 10.16 22.65 -22.79
C GLU A 157 8.69 22.18 -22.70
N ASN A 158 8.37 21.18 -21.85
CA ASN A 158 7.03 20.58 -21.78
C ASN A 158 6.41 20.69 -20.39
N SER A 159 5.67 21.78 -20.17
CA SER A 159 4.94 22.01 -18.91
C SER A 159 3.89 20.93 -18.61
N GLN A 160 3.32 20.31 -19.65
CA GLN A 160 2.34 19.24 -19.54
C GLN A 160 2.89 17.97 -18.87
N ASP A 161 4.17 17.66 -19.08
CA ASP A 161 4.79 16.46 -18.49
C ASP A 161 4.89 16.59 -16.96
N TYR A 162 4.98 17.81 -16.40
CA TYR A 162 4.97 18.02 -14.95
C TYR A 162 3.62 17.69 -14.30
N VAL A 163 2.50 17.96 -14.99
CA VAL A 163 1.16 17.64 -14.50
C VAL A 163 0.95 16.12 -14.46
N TYR A 164 1.41 15.41 -15.51
CA TYR A 164 1.36 13.95 -15.53
C TYR A 164 2.24 13.33 -14.45
N VAL A 165 3.42 13.89 -14.20
CA VAL A 165 4.30 13.43 -13.11
C VAL A 165 3.65 13.68 -11.76
N ALA A 166 3.08 14.86 -11.52
CA ALA A 166 2.38 15.19 -10.28
C ALA A 166 1.20 14.23 -10.04
N PHE A 167 0.41 13.97 -11.08
CA PHE A 167 -0.70 13.02 -11.01
C PHE A 167 -0.21 11.59 -10.76
N PHE A 168 0.84 11.16 -11.45
CA PHE A 168 1.48 9.86 -11.24
C PHE A 168 2.01 9.70 -9.81
N LEU A 169 2.63 10.74 -9.24
CA LEU A 169 3.10 10.74 -7.85
C LEU A 169 1.94 10.63 -6.86
N VAL A 170 0.86 11.39 -7.07
CA VAL A 170 -0.35 11.32 -6.22
C VAL A 170 -1.00 9.94 -6.33
N CYS A 171 -1.13 9.39 -7.54
CA CYS A 171 -1.70 8.06 -7.75
C CYS A 171 -0.82 6.98 -7.11
N THR A 172 0.48 6.98 -7.36
CA THR A 172 1.39 5.96 -6.83
C THR A 172 1.49 6.01 -5.31
N SER A 173 1.51 7.19 -4.69
CA SER A 173 1.49 7.32 -3.22
C SER A 173 0.18 6.86 -2.61
N SER A 174 -0.95 7.10 -3.29
CA SER A 174 -2.29 6.76 -2.78
C SER A 174 -2.67 5.29 -2.99
N PHE A 175 -2.25 4.69 -4.11
CA PHE A 175 -2.75 3.38 -4.54
C PHE A 175 -1.83 2.20 -4.22
N LEU A 176 -0.52 2.40 -4.07
CA LEU A 176 0.39 1.26 -3.88
C LEU A 176 0.33 0.64 -2.48
N LYS A 177 -0.50 1.18 -1.57
CA LYS A 177 -0.67 0.66 -0.20
C LYS A 177 0.68 0.41 0.49
N ILE A 178 1.63 1.31 0.23
CA ILE A 178 2.91 1.39 0.90
C ILE A 178 2.68 2.14 2.21
N ARG A 179 3.39 1.77 3.28
CA ARG A 179 3.42 2.57 4.51
C ARG A 179 3.65 4.03 4.16
N TRP A 180 2.75 4.88 4.63
CA TRP A 180 2.73 6.29 4.26
C TRP A 180 4.11 6.94 4.42
N TRP A 181 4.81 6.71 5.53
CA TRP A 181 6.12 7.29 5.80
C TRP A 181 7.21 6.76 4.86
N VAL A 182 7.14 5.49 4.46
CA VAL A 182 8.07 4.90 3.48
C VAL A 182 7.85 5.55 2.13
N GLY A 183 6.59 5.64 1.67
CA GLY A 183 6.26 6.32 0.41
C GLY A 183 6.66 7.79 0.42
N THR A 184 6.35 8.52 1.49
CA THR A 184 6.65 9.95 1.62
C THR A 184 8.16 10.22 1.63
N LEU A 185 8.94 9.43 2.40
CA LEU A 185 10.39 9.61 2.55
C LEU A 185 11.15 9.17 1.29
N ILE A 186 10.71 8.07 0.69
CA ILE A 186 11.28 7.55 -0.55
C ILE A 186 10.92 8.41 -1.76
N MET A 187 9.77 9.09 -1.78
CA MET A 187 9.46 10.05 -2.84
C MET A 187 10.14 11.41 -2.63
N ALA A 188 10.37 11.84 -1.37
CA ALA A 188 11.08 13.09 -1.08
C ALA A 188 12.55 13.04 -1.48
N THR A 189 13.21 11.89 -1.27
CA THR A 189 14.65 11.74 -1.49
C THR A 189 15.05 12.02 -2.95
N PRO A 190 14.39 11.44 -3.99
CA PRO A 190 14.60 11.77 -5.39
C PRO A 190 14.40 13.25 -5.71
N THR A 191 13.36 13.88 -5.17
CA THR A 191 13.04 15.28 -5.48
C THR A 191 14.10 16.22 -4.89
N VAL A 192 14.54 15.95 -3.65
CA VAL A 192 15.61 16.70 -3.00
C VAL A 192 16.93 16.45 -3.71
N LEU A 193 17.25 15.19 -4.03
CA LEU A 193 18.49 14.81 -4.71
C LEU A 193 18.58 15.39 -6.12
N ALA A 194 17.49 15.35 -6.89
CA ALA A 194 17.42 15.96 -8.22
C ALA A 194 17.58 17.49 -8.16
N ASN A 195 16.98 18.16 -7.16
CA ASN A 195 17.18 19.59 -6.95
C ASN A 195 18.62 19.92 -6.56
N PHE A 196 19.24 19.10 -5.71
CA PHE A 196 20.63 19.28 -5.27
C PHE A 196 21.61 19.05 -6.43
N TRP A 197 21.38 18.02 -7.23
CA TRP A 197 22.18 17.70 -8.41
C TRP A 197 22.09 18.79 -9.48
N LYS A 198 20.88 19.27 -9.79
CA LYS A 198 20.69 20.35 -10.78
C LYS A 198 21.30 21.67 -10.32
N ARG A 199 21.27 22.00 -9.02
CA ARG A 199 21.99 23.15 -8.45
C ARG A 199 23.51 23.06 -8.68
N GLY A 200 24.09 21.86 -8.65
CA GLY A 200 25.52 21.65 -8.87
C GLY A 200 25.97 21.81 -10.33
N GLN A 201 25.09 21.59 -11.30
CA GLN A 201 25.45 21.56 -12.73
C GLN A 201 25.19 22.87 -13.51
N ARG A 202 24.66 23.93 -12.88
CA ARG A 202 24.21 25.18 -13.57
C ARG A 202 23.28 24.93 -14.77
N LEU A 203 22.67 23.75 -14.85
CA LEU A 203 21.59 23.46 -15.79
C LEU A 203 20.33 24.20 -15.31
N GLU A 204 19.55 24.73 -16.25
CA GLU A 204 18.33 25.50 -15.99
C GLU A 204 17.58 24.98 -14.77
N ILE A 205 17.55 25.83 -13.74
CA ILE A 205 16.78 25.61 -12.52
C ILE A 205 15.33 25.44 -12.99
N LEU A 206 14.66 24.35 -12.59
CA LEU A 206 13.22 24.20 -12.87
C LEU A 206 12.52 25.51 -12.48
N PRO A 207 11.59 26.03 -13.31
CA PRO A 207 10.86 27.24 -12.97
C PRO A 207 10.24 27.07 -11.57
N ALA A 208 10.35 28.11 -10.74
CA ALA A 208 9.97 28.04 -9.32
C ALA A 208 8.55 27.50 -9.13
N ASP A 209 7.66 27.81 -10.07
CA ASP A 209 6.28 27.34 -10.12
C ASP A 209 6.18 25.81 -10.24
N ALA A 210 7.00 25.17 -11.09
CA ALA A 210 7.04 23.71 -11.22
C ALA A 210 7.51 23.04 -9.93
N VAL A 211 8.47 23.65 -9.23
CA VAL A 211 8.95 23.15 -7.93
C VAL A 211 7.85 23.21 -6.87
N VAL A 212 7.08 24.31 -6.84
CA VAL A 212 5.93 24.45 -5.94
C VAL A 212 4.86 23.40 -6.26
N HIS A 213 4.51 23.20 -7.53
CA HIS A 213 3.54 22.19 -7.93
C HIS A 213 3.97 20.77 -7.53
N ILE A 214 5.25 20.41 -7.70
CA ILE A 214 5.77 19.11 -7.27
C ILE A 214 5.71 18.98 -5.74
N MET A 215 6.08 20.02 -4.99
CA MET A 215 6.02 20.00 -3.51
C MET A 215 4.58 19.87 -3.00
N VAL A 216 3.63 20.61 -3.58
CA VAL A 216 2.21 20.54 -3.22
C VAL A 216 1.64 19.16 -3.57
N ALA A 217 1.91 18.65 -4.77
CA ALA A 217 1.46 17.32 -5.18
C ALA A 217 2.01 16.23 -4.25
N TRP A 218 3.28 16.34 -3.85
CA TRP A 218 3.89 15.43 -2.89
C TRP A 218 3.24 15.53 -1.50
N ALA A 219 3.04 16.74 -0.98
CA ALA A 219 2.44 16.95 0.34
C ALA A 219 1.00 16.43 0.40
N VAL A 220 0.20 16.74 -0.62
CA VAL A 220 -1.19 16.25 -0.74
C VAL A 220 -1.20 14.73 -0.91
N GLY A 221 -0.34 14.17 -1.76
CA GLY A 221 -0.22 12.72 -1.95
C GLY A 221 0.21 11.99 -0.68
N GLY A 222 1.12 12.57 0.11
CA GLY A 222 1.54 12.04 1.40
C GLY A 222 0.44 12.07 2.46
N LEU A 223 -0.30 13.19 2.55
CA LEU A 223 -1.45 13.31 3.45
C LEU A 223 -2.57 12.32 3.09
N MET A 224 -2.89 12.19 1.80
CA MET A 224 -3.89 11.22 1.32
C MET A 224 -3.45 9.78 1.62
N ALA A 225 -2.17 9.46 1.42
CA ALA A 225 -1.62 8.15 1.76
C ALA A 225 -1.72 7.87 3.27
N TYR A 226 -1.42 8.86 4.11
CA TYR A 226 -1.56 8.77 5.57
C TYR A 226 -3.02 8.50 5.98
N LEU A 227 -3.96 9.32 5.49
CA LEU A 227 -5.38 9.17 5.82
C LEU A 227 -5.95 7.85 5.31
N ALA A 228 -5.55 7.41 4.11
CA ALA A 228 -5.96 6.13 3.55
C ALA A 228 -5.41 4.93 4.35
N GLU A 229 -4.17 5.01 4.83
CA GLU A 229 -3.58 3.98 5.70
C GLU A 229 -4.25 3.98 7.09
N TRP A 230 -4.48 5.16 7.68
CA TRP A 230 -5.21 5.32 8.93
C TRP A 230 -6.59 4.68 8.84
N ASN A 231 -7.37 5.02 7.82
CA ASN A 231 -8.72 4.50 7.63
C ASN A 231 -8.71 2.97 7.44
N ARG A 232 -7.79 2.44 6.61
CA ARG A 232 -7.68 0.97 6.42
C ARG A 232 -7.40 0.23 7.72
N ARG A 233 -6.54 0.78 8.59
CA ARG A 233 -6.24 0.16 9.87
C ARG A 233 -7.39 0.27 10.87
N GLN A 234 -8.13 1.37 10.85
CA GLN A 234 -9.37 1.51 11.63
C GLN A 234 -10.44 0.50 11.18
N VAL A 235 -10.61 0.32 9.87
CA VAL A 235 -11.53 -0.70 9.34
C VAL A 235 -11.07 -2.10 9.76
N PHE A 236 -9.78 -2.42 9.60
CA PHE A 236 -9.24 -3.72 10.02
C PHE A 236 -9.43 -3.97 11.53
N SER A 237 -9.12 -3.00 12.40
CA SER A 237 -9.30 -3.16 13.84
C SER A 237 -10.76 -3.32 14.21
N SER A 238 -11.67 -2.56 13.58
CA SER A 238 -13.11 -2.68 13.80
C SER A 238 -13.66 -4.04 13.37
N GLN A 239 -13.19 -4.57 12.23
CA GLN A 239 -13.57 -5.89 11.74
C GLN A 239 -13.07 -7.00 12.67
N ARG A 240 -11.84 -6.88 13.19
CA ARG A 240 -11.29 -7.83 14.17
C ARG A 240 -12.09 -7.83 15.47
N ARG A 241 -12.43 -6.64 15.99
CA ARG A 241 -13.29 -6.52 17.18
C ARG A 241 -14.67 -7.13 16.96
N ALA A 242 -15.27 -6.89 15.79
CA ALA A 242 -16.56 -7.48 15.43
C ALA A 242 -16.50 -9.01 15.32
N GLN A 243 -15.43 -9.56 14.72
CA GLN A 243 -15.21 -11.00 14.64
C GLN A 243 -15.05 -11.63 16.02
N ALA A 244 -14.22 -11.06 16.89
CA ALA A 244 -14.02 -11.54 18.26
C ALA A 244 -15.32 -11.50 19.08
N ALA A 245 -16.10 -10.42 18.95
CA ALA A 245 -17.41 -10.31 19.60
C ALA A 245 -18.39 -11.39 19.10
N HIS A 246 -18.44 -11.63 17.78
CA HIS A 246 -19.30 -12.66 17.20
C HIS A 246 -18.93 -14.08 17.65
N GLU A 247 -17.63 -14.40 17.68
CA GLU A 247 -17.15 -15.70 18.17
C GLU A 247 -17.52 -15.92 19.64
N LYS A 248 -17.42 -14.87 20.46
CA LYS A 248 -17.84 -14.91 21.86
C LYS A 248 -19.34 -15.19 22.00
N GLU A 249 -20.18 -14.49 21.25
CA GLU A 249 -21.63 -14.71 21.25
C GLU A 249 -21.99 -16.15 20.85
N LEU A 250 -21.34 -16.68 19.82
CA LEU A 250 -21.55 -18.07 19.37
C LEU A 250 -21.18 -19.08 20.47
N LEU A 251 -20.06 -18.89 21.14
CA LEU A 251 -19.63 -19.78 22.24
C LEU A 251 -20.58 -19.71 23.44
N GLU A 252 -21.06 -18.51 23.79
CA GLU A 252 -22.06 -18.33 24.85
C GLU A 252 -23.39 -18.98 24.48
N ALA A 253 -23.85 -18.83 23.24
CA ALA A 253 -25.06 -19.49 22.76
C ALA A 253 -24.92 -21.02 22.82
N GLN A 254 -23.78 -21.57 22.39
CA GLN A 254 -23.51 -23.01 22.49
C GLN A 254 -23.48 -23.50 23.94
N ALA A 255 -22.90 -22.72 24.86
CA ALA A 255 -22.88 -23.05 26.28
C ALA A 255 -24.31 -23.07 26.87
N ARG A 256 -25.15 -22.08 26.52
CA ARG A 256 -26.56 -22.03 26.93
C ARG A 256 -27.32 -23.26 26.43
N ILE A 257 -27.13 -23.65 25.17
CA ILE A 257 -27.75 -24.86 24.59
C ILE A 257 -27.30 -26.13 25.32
N ARG A 258 -26.01 -26.26 25.66
CA ARG A 258 -25.51 -27.43 26.40
C ARG A 258 -26.14 -27.54 27.79
N VAL A 259 -26.22 -26.42 28.51
CA VAL A 259 -26.85 -26.37 29.84
C VAL A 259 -28.34 -26.72 29.74
N GLN A 260 -29.06 -26.17 28.76
CA GLN A 260 -30.47 -26.51 28.52
C GLN A 260 -30.66 -28.00 28.24
N ARG A 261 -29.79 -28.62 27.44
CA ARG A 261 -29.83 -30.07 27.19
C ARG A 261 -29.57 -30.90 28.44
N GLN A 262 -28.62 -30.49 29.28
CA GLN A 262 -28.32 -31.18 30.54
C GLN A 262 -29.50 -31.08 31.52
N LEU A 263 -30.12 -29.90 31.64
CA LEU A 263 -31.30 -29.70 32.47
C LEU A 263 -32.49 -30.52 31.97
N ALA A 264 -32.75 -30.54 30.67
CA ALA A 264 -33.80 -31.37 30.09
C ALA A 264 -33.56 -32.87 30.32
N ALA A 265 -32.32 -33.34 30.24
CA ALA A 265 -31.96 -34.73 30.55
C ALA A 265 -32.15 -35.06 32.04
N ALA A 266 -31.81 -34.14 32.95
CA ALA A 266 -32.00 -34.33 34.38
C ALA A 266 -33.48 -34.33 34.78
N GLN A 267 -34.34 -33.56 34.10
CA GLN A 267 -35.79 -33.55 34.33
C GLN A 267 -36.50 -34.81 33.81
N ALA A 268 -35.87 -35.57 32.91
CA ALA A 268 -36.42 -36.80 32.35
C ALA A 268 -36.09 -38.05 33.20
N GLN A 269 -35.31 -37.90 34.28
CA GLN A 269 -34.94 -38.95 35.24
C GLN A 269 -35.81 -38.84 36.49
#